data_AF-A0A423LUJ1-F1
#
_entry.id   AF-A0A423LUJ1-F1
#
_cell.length_a   1.000
_cell.length_b   1.000
_cell.length_c   1.000
_cell.angle_alpha   90.00
_cell.angle_beta   90.00
_cell.angle_gamma   90.00
#
_symmetry.space_group_name_H-M   'P 1'
#
loop_
_entity.id
_entity.type
_entity.pdbx_description
1 polymer ?
#
loop_
_entity_poly.entity_id
_entity_poly.type
_entity_poly.pdbx_seq_one_letter_code
_entity_poly.pdbx_strand_id
1 'polypeptide(L)'
;MTFISYAQNFEDVRLWRALKQFEHGFYIDVGANDPIHDSVTKAFYDHGWQGINVEPMQNYYKALCQQRPRDTTVQCVASDQPGEITFYGIDDTGLSTADAAVAQQRKDLGMDVRSLTVKARTLTSICEDYAADRAIHFLKIDVEGYEETVLRGMDFSRFRPWIIVIETPWQRDHTWEHLVTDAGYQSMLFDGLNTWFLAEEYMCLKPAFDIPPCNLDNFQLCQGHALAHPLSPGELDTAQQLASALHRAEQAEAQLFALQNSRTVRAVEKLRNVLRRA
;
A
#
# COMPACT_ATOMS: atom_id res chain seq x y z
N MET A 1 -21.32 -6.16 3.33
CA MET A 1 -20.19 -6.72 2.56
C MET A 1 -19.04 -6.94 3.52
N THR A 2 -18.19 -7.93 3.27
CA THR A 2 -16.99 -8.16 4.10
C THR A 2 -15.98 -7.04 3.88
N PHE A 3 -15.38 -6.52 4.95
CA PHE A 3 -14.32 -5.51 4.85
C PHE A 3 -13.02 -6.17 4.40
N ILE A 4 -12.41 -5.66 3.33
CA ILE A 4 -11.12 -6.16 2.81
C ILE A 4 -10.04 -5.19 3.24
N SER A 5 -9.04 -5.68 3.97
CA SER A 5 -7.88 -4.92 4.41
C SER A 5 -6.76 -5.01 3.38
N TYR A 6 -6.17 -3.86 3.08
CA TYR A 6 -5.07 -3.65 2.14
C TYR A 6 -3.81 -3.12 2.84
N ALA A 7 -3.95 -2.65 4.07
CA ALA A 7 -2.89 -1.99 4.83
C ALA A 7 -1.91 -2.98 5.50
N GLN A 8 -0.62 -2.64 5.52
CA GLN A 8 0.46 -3.52 6.00
C GLN A 8 0.32 -3.92 7.47
N ASN A 9 -0.10 -2.98 8.32
CA ASN A 9 -0.19 -3.15 9.77
C ASN A 9 -1.62 -2.96 10.29
N PHE A 10 -2.61 -3.29 9.46
CA PHE A 10 -4.04 -3.23 9.78
C PHE A 10 -4.56 -1.84 10.18
N GLU A 11 -3.91 -0.78 9.69
CA GLU A 11 -4.30 0.61 9.92
C GLU A 11 -5.74 0.86 9.47
N ASP A 12 -6.09 0.33 8.30
CA ASP A 12 -7.42 0.44 7.72
C ASP A 12 -8.50 -0.25 8.57
N VAL A 13 -8.21 -1.39 9.18
CA VAL A 13 -9.12 -2.10 10.10
C VAL A 13 -9.38 -1.28 11.35
N ARG A 14 -8.34 -0.69 11.95
CA ARG A 14 -8.47 0.17 13.14
C ARG A 14 -9.29 1.42 12.84
N LEU A 15 -8.98 2.10 11.74
CA LEU A 15 -9.73 3.26 11.28
C LEU A 15 -11.19 2.88 10.99
N TRP A 16 -11.43 1.73 10.35
CA TRP A 16 -12.77 1.28 10.02
C TRP A 16 -13.59 0.99 11.27
N ARG A 17 -13.00 0.40 12.29
CA ARG A 17 -13.66 0.19 13.58
C ARG A 17 -14.17 1.51 14.19
N ALA A 18 -13.40 2.59 14.07
CA ALA A 18 -13.75 3.91 14.59
C ALA A 18 -14.73 4.70 13.70
N LEU A 19 -14.71 4.46 12.38
CA LEU A 19 -15.32 5.37 11.39
C LEU A 19 -16.40 4.74 10.50
N LYS A 20 -16.65 3.43 10.58
CA LYS A 20 -17.61 2.73 9.69
C LYS A 20 -19.05 3.25 9.73
N GLN A 21 -19.43 4.03 10.75
CA GLN A 21 -20.74 4.69 10.80
C GLN A 21 -20.90 5.84 9.79
N PHE A 22 -19.81 6.32 9.18
CA PHE A 22 -19.85 7.39 8.18
C PHE A 22 -19.85 6.80 6.76
N GLU A 23 -20.88 7.12 5.97
CA GLU A 23 -21.06 6.58 4.61
C GLU A 23 -20.15 7.26 3.56
N HIS A 24 -19.90 8.57 3.71
CA HIS A 24 -19.14 9.37 2.75
C HIS A 24 -18.06 10.19 3.45
N GLY A 25 -17.18 9.50 4.17
CA GLY A 25 -16.08 10.14 4.87
C GLY A 25 -14.99 10.63 3.92
N PHE A 26 -14.01 11.33 4.49
CA PHE A 26 -12.94 11.99 3.75
C PHE A 26 -11.59 11.78 4.42
N TYR A 27 -10.58 11.44 3.63
CA TYR A 27 -9.21 11.21 4.08
C TYR A 27 -8.20 12.05 3.30
N ILE A 28 -7.02 12.21 3.88
CA ILE A 28 -5.84 12.73 3.20
C ILE A 28 -4.72 11.71 3.39
N ASP A 29 -4.10 11.31 2.29
CA ASP A 29 -3.04 10.30 2.22
C ASP A 29 -1.76 10.95 1.66
N VAL A 30 -0.78 11.17 2.53
CA VAL A 30 0.49 11.82 2.19
C VAL A 30 1.56 10.74 2.08
N GLY A 31 2.12 10.60 0.87
CA GLY A 31 2.89 9.41 0.50
C GLY A 31 1.94 8.26 0.16
N ALA A 32 0.98 8.53 -0.73
CA ALA A 32 -0.09 7.60 -1.06
C ALA A 32 0.39 6.35 -1.81
N ASN A 33 1.48 6.47 -2.59
CA ASN A 33 2.14 5.36 -3.25
C ASN A 33 1.18 4.50 -4.11
N ASP A 34 1.23 3.16 -4.01
CA ASP A 34 0.41 2.26 -4.82
C ASP A 34 -1.09 2.35 -4.44
N PRO A 35 -2.02 2.43 -5.42
CA PRO A 35 -3.46 2.56 -5.16
C PRO A 35 -4.12 1.34 -4.49
N ILE A 36 -3.43 0.19 -4.42
CA ILE A 36 -3.97 -1.07 -3.92
C ILE A 36 -3.05 -1.68 -2.87
N HIS A 37 -1.77 -1.86 -3.19
CA HIS A 37 -0.81 -2.53 -2.34
C HIS A 37 -0.42 -1.62 -1.18
N ASP A 38 -0.47 -2.16 0.04
CA ASP A 38 -0.10 -1.46 1.26
C ASP A 38 -0.92 -0.18 1.53
N SER A 39 -2.09 -0.06 0.87
CA SER A 39 -2.92 1.15 0.92
C SER A 39 -3.84 1.16 2.14
N VAL A 40 -3.65 2.15 3.02
CA VAL A 40 -4.53 2.43 4.16
C VAL A 40 -5.92 2.94 3.71
N THR A 41 -5.99 3.56 2.53
CA THR A 41 -7.18 4.26 2.04
C THR A 41 -7.99 3.46 1.02
N LYS A 42 -7.45 2.36 0.48
CA LYS A 42 -8.12 1.52 -0.52
C LYS A 42 -9.47 1.02 -0.05
N ALA A 43 -9.52 0.44 1.15
CA ALA A 43 -10.73 -0.12 1.73
C ALA A 43 -11.84 0.93 1.90
N PHE A 44 -11.51 2.14 2.35
CA PHE A 44 -12.48 3.23 2.54
C PHE A 44 -13.13 3.66 1.23
N TYR A 45 -12.33 3.85 0.20
CA TYR A 45 -12.85 4.23 -1.11
C TYR A 45 -13.74 3.17 -1.72
N ASP A 46 -13.42 1.88 -1.56
CA ASP A 46 -14.31 0.79 -2.00
C ASP A 46 -15.67 0.86 -1.30
N HIS A 47 -15.71 1.43 -0.10
CA HIS A 47 -16.92 1.71 0.67
C HIS A 47 -17.51 3.12 0.41
N GLY A 48 -17.16 3.75 -0.71
CA GLY A 48 -17.79 5.00 -1.16
C GLY A 48 -17.18 6.28 -0.59
N TRP A 49 -16.07 6.17 0.14
CA TRP A 49 -15.31 7.34 0.56
C TRP A 49 -14.51 7.92 -0.61
N GLN A 50 -14.00 9.14 -0.40
CA GLN A 50 -13.12 9.83 -1.32
C GLN A 50 -12.15 10.69 -0.53
N GLY A 51 -10.98 10.99 -1.08
CA GLY A 51 -9.98 11.79 -0.37
C GLY A 51 -8.98 12.48 -1.28
N ILE A 52 -7.87 12.89 -0.69
CA ILE A 52 -6.73 13.48 -1.38
C ILE A 52 -5.56 12.50 -1.27
N ASN A 53 -4.94 12.19 -2.41
CA ASN A 53 -3.68 11.46 -2.47
C ASN A 53 -2.57 12.45 -2.85
N VAL A 54 -1.50 12.54 -2.05
CA VAL A 54 -0.32 13.35 -2.34
C VAL A 54 0.82 12.41 -2.70
N GLU A 55 1.24 12.43 -3.97
CA GLU A 55 2.18 11.46 -4.52
C GLU A 55 3.07 12.09 -5.60
N PRO A 56 4.39 12.24 -5.38
CA PRO A 56 5.29 12.86 -6.34
C PRO A 56 5.67 11.98 -7.54
N MET A 57 5.74 10.65 -7.37
CA MET A 57 6.23 9.73 -8.40
C MET A 57 5.23 9.57 -9.53
N GLN A 58 5.73 9.68 -10.76
CA GLN A 58 4.89 9.75 -11.96
C GLN A 58 4.09 8.47 -12.23
N ASN A 59 4.67 7.30 -11.96
CA ASN A 59 4.03 5.99 -12.09
C ASN A 59 2.86 5.86 -11.10
N TYR A 60 3.10 6.12 -9.81
CA TYR A 60 2.07 6.04 -8.77
C TYR A 60 0.98 7.09 -8.95
N TYR A 61 1.34 8.34 -9.28
CA TYR A 61 0.36 9.38 -9.64
C TYR A 61 -0.60 8.92 -10.74
N LYS A 62 -0.07 8.35 -11.84
CA LYS A 62 -0.90 7.86 -12.95
C LYS A 62 -1.80 6.70 -12.51
N ALA A 63 -1.26 5.75 -11.74
CA ALA A 63 -2.01 4.61 -11.24
C ALA A 63 -3.15 5.06 -10.31
N LEU A 64 -2.89 5.97 -9.38
CA LEU A 64 -3.88 6.59 -8.50
C LEU A 64 -4.97 7.29 -9.33
N CYS A 65 -4.61 8.17 -10.26
CA CYS A 65 -5.60 8.85 -11.12
C CYS A 65 -6.48 7.86 -11.92
N GLN A 66 -5.91 6.75 -12.40
CA GLN A 66 -6.64 5.77 -13.18
C GLN A 66 -7.56 4.88 -12.33
N GLN A 67 -7.08 4.43 -11.17
CA GLN A 67 -7.75 3.43 -10.33
C GLN A 67 -8.63 4.05 -9.24
N ARG A 68 -8.35 5.30 -8.87
CA ARG A 68 -8.99 6.07 -7.81
C ARG A 68 -9.67 7.35 -8.32
N PRO A 69 -10.47 7.34 -9.40
CA PRO A 69 -10.99 8.57 -10.01
C PRO A 69 -11.92 9.44 -9.14
N ARG A 70 -12.42 8.95 -7.99
CA ARG A 70 -13.13 9.81 -7.01
C ARG A 70 -12.19 10.60 -6.11
N ASP A 71 -10.93 10.16 -5.98
CA ASP A 71 -9.93 10.87 -5.21
C ASP A 71 -9.33 12.01 -6.04
N THR A 72 -8.94 13.07 -5.35
CA THR A 72 -8.08 14.11 -5.93
C THR A 72 -6.63 13.72 -5.72
N THR A 73 -5.92 13.37 -6.79
CA THR A 73 -4.47 13.08 -6.72
C THR A 73 -3.66 14.33 -7.05
N VAL A 74 -2.77 14.74 -6.15
CA VAL A 74 -1.89 15.92 -6.31
C VAL A 74 -0.45 15.44 -6.49
N GLN A 75 0.13 15.73 -7.67
CA GLN A 75 1.50 15.33 -7.98
C GLN A 75 2.54 16.28 -7.38
N CYS A 76 2.81 16.14 -6.09
CA CYS A 76 3.82 16.93 -5.38
C CYS A 76 4.32 16.20 -4.13
N VAL A 77 5.39 16.74 -3.54
CA VAL A 77 5.77 16.46 -2.15
C VAL A 77 5.04 17.45 -1.23
N ALA A 78 4.50 16.95 -0.12
CA ALA A 78 4.07 17.81 0.98
C ALA A 78 5.31 18.32 1.75
N SER A 79 5.39 19.62 2.02
CA SER A 79 6.54 20.26 2.65
C SER A 79 6.13 21.44 3.52
N ASP A 80 7.07 22.10 4.19
CA ASP A 80 6.84 23.29 5.00
C ASP A 80 6.70 24.57 4.19
N GLN A 81 7.15 24.57 2.92
CA GLN A 81 7.08 25.69 2.00
C GLN A 81 6.75 25.22 0.56
N PRO A 82 6.10 26.07 -0.26
CA PRO A 82 5.92 25.79 -1.68
C PRO A 82 7.25 25.98 -2.45
N GLY A 83 7.43 25.23 -3.54
CA GLY A 83 8.59 25.40 -4.41
C GLY A 83 8.92 24.16 -5.23
N GLU A 84 10.19 24.00 -5.56
CA GLU A 84 10.74 22.78 -6.14
C GLU A 84 11.80 22.21 -5.19
N ILE A 85 11.79 20.90 -5.01
CA ILE A 85 12.75 20.20 -4.16
C ILE A 85 13.33 18.99 -4.90
N THR A 86 14.50 18.54 -4.43
CA THR A 86 15.04 17.25 -4.83
C THR A 86 14.29 16.15 -4.10
N PHE A 87 13.79 15.18 -4.86
CA PHE A 87 13.17 13.97 -4.37
C PHE A 87 13.96 12.76 -4.87
N TYR A 88 14.06 11.74 -4.04
CA TYR A 88 14.83 10.53 -4.30
C TYR A 88 13.86 9.37 -4.51
N GLY A 89 13.56 9.11 -5.78
CA GLY A 89 12.63 8.06 -6.20
C GLY A 89 13.31 6.69 -6.27
N ILE A 90 12.59 5.67 -5.83
CA ILE A 90 12.92 4.25 -5.98
C ILE A 90 11.68 3.55 -6.55
N ASP A 91 11.74 3.27 -7.85
CA ASP A 91 10.63 2.65 -8.59
C ASP A 91 10.22 1.31 -7.96
N ASP A 92 8.92 1.00 -8.02
CA ASP A 92 8.31 -0.26 -7.57
C ASP A 92 8.56 -0.60 -6.08
N THR A 93 8.85 0.42 -5.27
CA THR A 93 8.94 0.34 -3.80
C THR A 93 8.09 1.44 -3.14
N GLY A 94 7.85 1.33 -1.83
CA GLY A 94 7.38 2.45 -1.00
C GLY A 94 8.49 3.33 -0.43
N LEU A 95 9.75 3.02 -0.72
CA LEU A 95 10.92 3.60 -0.06
C LEU A 95 11.45 4.84 -0.80
N SER A 96 10.60 5.68 -1.36
CA SER A 96 11.04 6.96 -1.94
C SER A 96 11.03 8.06 -0.86
N THR A 97 11.87 9.09 -0.94
CA THR A 97 11.97 10.10 0.13
C THR A 97 12.46 11.46 -0.38
N ALA A 98 12.13 12.52 0.35
CA ALA A 98 12.75 13.84 0.19
C ALA A 98 13.95 14.07 1.14
N ASP A 99 14.22 13.14 2.06
CA ASP A 99 15.36 13.20 2.96
C ASP A 99 16.63 12.63 2.29
N ALA A 100 17.64 13.49 2.15
CA ALA A 100 18.90 13.13 1.50
C ALA A 100 19.73 12.08 2.28
N ALA A 101 19.65 12.07 3.61
CA ALA A 101 20.35 11.11 4.45
C ALA A 101 19.70 9.72 4.33
N VAL A 102 18.37 9.65 4.36
CA VAL A 102 17.62 8.41 4.12
C VAL A 102 17.89 7.87 2.71
N ALA A 103 17.89 8.75 1.70
CA ALA A 103 18.23 8.37 0.33
C ALA A 103 19.66 7.81 0.21
N GLN A 104 20.63 8.39 0.94
CA GLN A 104 21.99 7.88 0.96
C GLN A 104 22.08 6.50 1.62
N GLN A 105 21.37 6.27 2.74
CA GLN A 105 21.31 4.95 3.37
C GLN A 105 20.75 3.88 2.41
N ARG A 106 19.70 4.20 1.66
CA ARG A 106 19.10 3.31 0.65
C ARG A 106 20.08 2.98 -0.48
N LYS A 107 20.84 3.98 -0.92
CA LYS A 107 21.90 3.80 -1.90
C LYS A 107 23.01 2.89 -1.38
N ASP A 108 23.40 3.05 -0.12
CA ASP A 108 24.42 2.22 0.54
C ASP A 108 23.95 0.76 0.72
N LEU A 109 22.63 0.54 0.81
CA LEU A 109 22.00 -0.78 0.77
C LEU A 109 21.87 -1.37 -0.65
N GLY A 110 22.34 -0.66 -1.69
CA GLY A 110 22.36 -1.13 -3.08
C GLY A 110 21.09 -0.89 -3.89
N MET A 111 20.17 -0.04 -3.40
CA MET A 111 18.95 0.32 -4.14
C MET A 111 19.24 1.28 -5.31
N ASP A 112 18.43 1.22 -6.37
CA ASP A 112 18.49 2.16 -7.50
C ASP A 112 17.79 3.48 -7.14
N VAL A 113 18.53 4.38 -6.52
CA VAL A 113 18.03 5.70 -6.08
C VAL A 113 18.23 6.74 -7.18
N ARG A 114 17.14 7.36 -7.63
CA ARG A 114 17.16 8.40 -8.67
C ARG A 114 16.74 9.75 -8.12
N SER A 115 17.54 10.77 -8.37
CA SER A 115 17.19 12.15 -8.04
C SER A 115 16.26 12.75 -9.09
N LEU A 116 15.17 13.33 -8.63
CA LEU A 116 14.12 13.98 -9.40
C LEU A 116 13.89 15.38 -8.83
N THR A 117 13.62 16.36 -9.68
CA THR A 117 13.10 17.66 -9.23
C THR A 117 11.59 17.60 -9.30
N VAL A 118 10.93 17.80 -8.16
CA VAL A 118 9.46 17.72 -8.04
C VAL A 118 8.90 18.96 -7.36
N LYS A 119 7.62 19.24 -7.62
CA LYS A 119 6.91 20.33 -6.95
C LYS A 119 6.72 20.02 -5.47
N ALA A 120 6.88 21.02 -4.63
CA ALA A 120 6.56 21.00 -3.22
C ALA A 120 5.38 21.94 -2.91
N ARG A 121 4.50 21.51 -2.01
CA ARG A 121 3.35 22.28 -1.52
C ARG A 121 3.17 22.08 -0.02
N THR A 122 2.63 23.06 0.68
CA THR A 122 2.21 22.87 2.07
C THR A 122 0.91 22.08 2.14
N LEU A 123 0.74 21.25 3.18
CA LEU A 123 -0.53 20.55 3.41
C LEU A 123 -1.68 21.55 3.58
N THR A 124 -1.43 22.70 4.22
CA THR A 124 -2.39 23.80 4.28
C THR A 124 -2.87 24.20 2.88
N SER A 125 -1.95 24.48 1.95
CA SER A 125 -2.33 24.88 0.58
C SER A 125 -3.11 23.81 -0.17
N ILE A 126 -2.80 22.53 0.07
CA ILE A 126 -3.53 21.41 -0.54
C ILE A 126 -4.94 21.33 0.05
N CYS A 127 -5.08 21.51 1.36
CA CYS A 127 -6.39 21.50 2.02
C CYS A 127 -7.25 22.71 1.60
N GLU A 128 -6.65 23.88 1.36
CA GLU A 128 -7.35 25.06 0.85
C GLU A 128 -8.04 24.80 -0.49
N ASP A 129 -7.35 24.12 -1.40
CA ASP A 129 -7.89 23.87 -2.75
C ASP A 129 -8.93 22.75 -2.77
N TYR A 130 -8.78 21.75 -1.90
CA TYR A 130 -9.48 20.46 -2.08
C TYR A 130 -10.27 19.98 -0.85
N ALA A 131 -10.09 20.60 0.32
CA ALA A 131 -10.70 20.18 1.59
C ALA A 131 -11.33 21.31 2.42
N ALA A 132 -11.42 22.54 1.90
CA ALA A 132 -11.87 23.74 2.64
C ALA A 132 -13.14 23.56 3.49
N ASP A 133 -14.16 22.89 2.94
CA ASP A 133 -15.47 22.72 3.59
C ASP A 133 -15.75 21.28 4.03
N ARG A 134 -14.71 20.46 4.21
CA ARG A 134 -14.85 19.02 4.49
C ARG A 134 -14.36 18.65 5.88
N ALA A 135 -15.11 17.78 6.54
CA ALA A 135 -14.62 17.08 7.72
C ALA A 135 -13.54 16.06 7.30
N ILE A 136 -12.30 16.28 7.71
CA ILE A 136 -11.18 15.36 7.45
C ILE A 136 -11.23 14.29 8.55
N HIS A 137 -11.65 13.08 8.20
CA HIS A 137 -11.85 12.01 9.19
C HIS A 137 -10.51 11.42 9.61
N PHE A 138 -9.57 11.28 8.67
CA PHE A 138 -8.20 10.96 9.02
C PHE A 138 -7.17 11.52 8.03
N LEU A 139 -5.97 11.72 8.54
CA LEU A 139 -4.76 12.10 7.79
C LEU A 139 -3.71 11.01 8.02
N LYS A 140 -3.21 10.40 6.94
CA LYS A 140 -2.06 9.48 6.96
C LYS A 140 -0.83 10.21 6.42
N ILE A 141 0.30 10.12 7.12
CA ILE A 141 1.59 10.65 6.70
C ILE A 141 2.62 9.54 6.81
N ASP A 142 3.26 9.24 5.69
CA ASP A 142 4.30 8.23 5.55
C ASP A 142 5.11 8.67 4.34
N VAL A 143 6.19 9.39 4.65
CA VAL A 143 7.03 10.06 3.65
C VAL A 143 8.49 9.73 3.88
N GLU A 144 8.73 8.63 4.59
CA GLU A 144 10.02 7.99 4.72
C GLU A 144 11.10 8.94 5.27
N GLY A 145 10.84 9.50 6.45
CA GLY A 145 11.75 10.37 7.20
C GLY A 145 11.53 11.87 7.00
N TYR A 146 10.55 12.26 6.19
CA TYR A 146 10.22 13.66 5.90
C TYR A 146 9.01 14.19 6.70
N GLU A 147 8.55 13.45 7.71
CA GLU A 147 7.29 13.69 8.43
C GLU A 147 7.29 15.04 9.15
N GLU A 148 8.41 15.42 9.78
CA GLU A 148 8.51 16.71 10.49
C GLU A 148 8.26 17.90 9.54
N THR A 149 8.85 17.86 8.36
CA THR A 149 8.71 18.93 7.36
C THR A 149 7.28 19.00 6.83
N VAL A 150 6.65 17.85 6.58
CA VAL A 150 5.23 17.78 6.22
C VAL A 150 4.35 18.43 7.29
N LEU A 151 4.58 18.10 8.57
CA LEU A 151 3.82 18.63 9.70
C LEU A 151 3.97 20.14 9.87
N ARG A 152 5.17 20.68 9.66
CA ARG A 152 5.41 22.14 9.68
C ARG A 152 4.63 22.89 8.60
N GLY A 153 4.25 22.21 7.52
CA GLY A 153 3.40 22.75 6.46
C GLY A 153 1.89 22.68 6.71
N MET A 154 1.46 22.23 7.89
CA MET A 154 0.05 22.05 8.23
C MET A 154 -0.43 23.05 9.28
N ASP A 155 -1.55 23.74 8.99
CA ASP A 155 -2.25 24.59 9.95
C ASP A 155 -3.41 23.80 10.59
N PHE A 156 -3.10 23.13 11.69
CA PHE A 156 -4.07 22.34 12.45
C PHE A 156 -5.16 23.17 13.15
N SER A 157 -5.02 24.50 13.23
CA SER A 157 -6.07 25.38 13.77
C SER A 157 -7.20 25.59 12.76
N ARG A 158 -6.87 25.45 11.46
CA ARG A 158 -7.79 25.67 10.35
C ARG A 158 -8.27 24.37 9.73
N PHE A 159 -7.38 23.42 9.53
CA PHE A 159 -7.70 22.12 8.94
C PHE A 159 -7.53 21.04 10.00
N ARG A 160 -8.63 20.35 10.31
CA ARG A 160 -8.74 19.55 11.53
C ARG A 160 -9.05 18.08 11.25
N PRO A 161 -8.04 17.27 10.86
CA PRO A 161 -8.18 15.82 10.86
C PRO A 161 -8.66 15.31 12.22
N TRP A 162 -9.59 14.36 12.24
CA TRP A 162 -10.01 13.79 13.53
C TRP A 162 -8.94 12.85 14.06
N ILE A 163 -8.45 11.96 13.20
CA ILE A 163 -7.38 11.00 13.49
C ILE A 163 -6.17 11.34 12.63
N ILE A 164 -4.97 11.31 13.21
CA ILE A 164 -3.71 11.42 12.45
C ILE A 164 -2.91 10.13 12.66
N VAL A 165 -2.46 9.54 11.57
CA VAL A 165 -1.62 8.34 11.53
C VAL A 165 -0.31 8.74 10.90
N ILE A 166 0.79 8.66 11.66
CA ILE A 166 2.11 9.09 11.19
C ILE A 166 3.07 7.91 11.30
N GLU A 167 3.67 7.53 10.19
CA GLU A 167 4.74 6.54 10.19
C GLU A 167 5.85 7.02 11.12
N THR A 168 6.31 6.12 11.97
CA THR A 168 7.25 6.43 13.03
C THR A 168 8.38 5.41 12.99
N PRO A 169 9.63 5.84 12.79
CA PRO A 169 10.77 4.94 12.85
C PRO A 169 10.80 4.15 14.14
N TRP A 170 11.24 2.89 14.07
CA TRP A 170 11.27 1.97 15.21
C TRP A 170 11.99 2.55 16.45
N GLN A 171 13.03 3.37 16.24
CA GLN A 171 13.82 3.95 17.33
C GLN A 171 13.12 5.12 18.06
N ARG A 172 12.00 5.63 17.51
CA ARG A 172 11.14 6.69 18.07
C ARG A 172 11.89 7.93 18.59
N ASP A 173 13.02 8.25 18.01
CA ASP A 173 13.87 9.40 18.36
C ASP A 173 13.43 10.69 17.64
N HIS A 174 12.14 10.83 17.33
CA HIS A 174 11.61 11.94 16.56
C HIS A 174 11.37 13.20 17.41
N THR A 175 11.61 14.36 16.79
CA THR A 175 11.37 15.66 17.39
C THR A 175 9.99 16.22 17.09
N TRP A 176 9.21 15.65 16.18
CA TRP A 176 8.01 16.28 15.63
C TRP A 176 6.72 16.09 16.45
N GLU A 177 6.66 15.19 17.44
CA GLU A 177 5.42 14.88 18.17
C GLU A 177 4.76 16.12 18.79
N HIS A 178 5.57 17.06 19.30
CA HIS A 178 5.07 18.33 19.86
C HIS A 178 4.28 19.17 18.85
N LEU A 179 4.60 19.10 17.56
CA LEU A 179 3.86 19.84 16.52
C LEU A 179 2.40 19.40 16.43
N VAL A 180 2.12 18.14 16.76
CA VAL A 180 0.78 17.56 16.76
C VAL A 180 0.13 17.73 18.13
N THR A 181 0.84 17.45 19.23
CA THR A 181 0.26 17.54 20.57
C THR A 181 -0.04 18.98 20.99
N ASP A 182 0.84 19.93 20.68
CA ASP A 182 0.64 21.36 20.99
C ASP A 182 -0.54 21.94 20.19
N ALA A 183 -0.90 21.29 19.08
CA ALA A 183 -2.08 21.61 18.30
C ALA A 183 -3.39 21.02 18.88
N GLY A 184 -3.37 20.40 20.07
CA GLY A 184 -4.58 19.85 20.72
C GLY A 184 -4.96 18.46 20.24
N TYR A 185 -3.97 17.62 19.97
CA TYR A 185 -4.16 16.20 19.70
C TYR A 185 -3.56 15.35 20.83
N GLN A 186 -4.19 14.23 21.13
CA GLN A 186 -3.68 13.25 22.09
C GLN A 186 -3.10 12.04 21.38
N SER A 187 -1.86 11.69 21.74
CA SER A 187 -1.24 10.43 21.34
C SER A 187 -2.00 9.26 21.95
N MET A 188 -2.57 8.39 21.11
CA MET A 188 -3.43 7.28 21.53
C MET A 188 -2.66 5.97 21.67
N LEU A 189 -1.83 5.65 20.67
CA LEU A 189 -1.10 4.40 20.60
C LEU A 189 0.10 4.50 19.64
N PHE A 190 1.03 3.57 19.83
CA PHE A 190 2.06 3.22 18.85
C PHE A 190 1.88 1.74 18.50
N ASP A 191 1.70 1.42 17.22
CA ASP A 191 1.37 0.05 16.77
C ASP A 191 2.60 -0.76 16.30
N GLY A 192 3.81 -0.24 16.55
CA GLY A 192 5.06 -0.82 16.06
C GLY A 192 5.56 -0.19 14.76
N LEU A 193 4.71 0.53 14.04
CA LEU A 193 5.04 1.22 12.79
C LEU A 193 4.58 2.68 12.79
N ASN A 194 3.38 2.96 13.31
CA ASN A 194 2.74 4.27 13.29
C ASN A 194 2.47 4.78 14.70
N THR A 195 2.64 6.09 14.89
CA THR A 195 2.09 6.81 16.04
C THR A 195 0.74 7.41 15.66
N TRP A 196 -0.26 7.16 16.49
CA TRP A 196 -1.65 7.56 16.24
C TRP A 196 -2.05 8.70 17.17
N PHE A 197 -2.67 9.71 16.61
CA PHE A 197 -3.19 10.87 17.33
C PHE A 197 -4.69 11.05 17.09
N LEU A 198 -5.38 11.59 18.09
CA LEU A 198 -6.81 11.92 18.01
C LEU A 198 -7.01 13.34 18.51
N ALA A 199 -7.75 14.15 17.76
CA ALA A 199 -8.07 15.51 18.19
C ALA A 199 -8.94 15.46 19.46
N GLU A 200 -8.68 16.36 20.40
CA GLU A 200 -9.32 16.36 21.72
C GLU A 200 -10.86 16.38 21.66
N GLU A 201 -11.42 17.03 20.66
CA GLU A 201 -12.86 17.11 20.42
C GLU A 201 -13.50 15.78 19.94
N TYR A 202 -12.69 14.81 19.48
CA TYR A 202 -13.15 13.49 19.00
C TYR A 202 -12.75 12.33 19.91
N MET A 203 -12.40 12.59 21.18
CA MET A 203 -11.99 11.56 22.14
C MET A 203 -13.02 10.46 22.40
N CYS A 204 -14.28 10.64 22.00
CA CYS A 204 -15.29 9.58 22.00
C CYS A 204 -14.93 8.41 21.07
N LEU A 205 -14.04 8.59 20.10
CA LEU A 205 -13.55 7.55 19.19
C LEU A 205 -12.41 6.71 19.80
N LYS A 206 -11.76 7.19 20.87
CA LYS A 206 -10.61 6.53 21.51
C LYS A 206 -10.84 5.04 21.82
N PRO A 207 -12.02 4.59 22.33
CA PRO A 207 -12.23 3.19 22.65
C PRO A 207 -12.02 2.22 21.48
N ALA A 208 -12.16 2.68 20.23
CA ALA A 208 -11.87 1.85 19.05
C ALA A 208 -10.38 1.45 18.94
N PHE A 209 -9.50 2.16 19.62
CA PHE A 209 -8.04 2.02 19.52
C PHE A 209 -7.41 1.30 20.72
N ASP A 210 -8.18 1.04 21.78
CA ASP A 210 -7.68 0.42 23.03
C ASP A 210 -7.24 -1.04 22.85
N ILE A 211 -7.71 -1.72 21.80
CA ILE A 211 -7.35 -3.11 21.48
C ILE A 211 -6.87 -3.23 20.04
N PRO A 212 -5.94 -4.17 19.75
CA PRO A 212 -5.53 -4.46 18.38
C PRO A 212 -6.68 -5.03 17.54
N PRO A 213 -6.58 -4.99 16.19
CA PRO A 213 -7.41 -5.76 15.27
C PRO A 213 -7.48 -7.22 15.70
N CYS A 214 -8.69 -7.79 15.68
CA CYS A 214 -8.93 -9.17 16.08
C CYS A 214 -10.07 -9.79 15.25
N ASN A 215 -10.39 -11.05 15.54
CA ASN A 215 -11.43 -11.80 14.84
C ASN A 215 -12.83 -11.14 14.91
N LEU A 216 -13.07 -10.25 15.89
CA LEU A 216 -14.34 -9.52 16.01
C LEU A 216 -14.50 -8.41 14.97
N ASP A 217 -13.43 -8.00 14.29
CA ASP A 217 -13.49 -7.00 13.22
C ASP A 217 -14.03 -7.56 11.90
N ASN A 218 -14.08 -8.88 11.74
CA ASN A 218 -14.66 -9.57 10.59
C ASN A 218 -14.12 -9.10 9.23
N PHE A 219 -12.81 -8.80 9.16
CA PHE A 219 -12.13 -8.44 7.91
C PHE A 219 -11.50 -9.65 7.23
N GLN A 220 -11.18 -9.50 5.95
CA GLN A 220 -10.32 -10.41 5.19
C GLN A 220 -9.14 -9.63 4.62
N LEU A 221 -8.02 -10.31 4.40
CA LEU A 221 -6.88 -9.70 3.72
C LEU A 221 -7.10 -9.69 2.22
N CYS A 222 -6.62 -8.64 1.56
CA CYS A 222 -6.58 -8.60 0.12
C CYS A 222 -5.72 -9.74 -0.46
N GLN A 223 -5.97 -10.05 -1.73
CA GLN A 223 -5.21 -11.06 -2.43
C GLN A 223 -3.73 -10.63 -2.56
N GLY A 224 -2.80 -11.49 -2.12
CA GLY A 224 -1.36 -11.20 -2.17
C GLY A 224 -0.84 -10.36 -0.99
N HIS A 225 -1.66 -10.13 0.04
CA HIS A 225 -1.20 -9.47 1.27
C HIS A 225 -0.06 -10.26 1.94
N ALA A 226 0.96 -9.56 2.45
CA ALA A 226 2.16 -10.17 3.06
C ALA A 226 1.87 -11.02 4.32
N LEU A 227 0.66 -10.93 4.87
CA LEU A 227 0.18 -11.71 6.03
C LEU A 227 -0.90 -12.74 5.66
N ALA A 228 -1.29 -12.86 4.39
CA ALA A 228 -2.28 -13.85 3.95
C ALA A 228 -1.65 -15.24 3.79
N HIS A 229 -2.43 -16.31 4.03
CA HIS A 229 -2.03 -17.68 3.68
C HIS A 229 -3.03 -18.28 2.69
N PRO A 230 -2.59 -18.74 1.50
CA PRO A 230 -1.20 -18.68 1.02
C PRO A 230 -0.75 -17.26 0.68
N LEU A 231 0.53 -16.98 0.90
CA LEU A 231 1.16 -15.66 0.68
C LEU A 231 1.13 -15.25 -0.80
N SER A 232 1.03 -16.22 -1.71
CA SER A 232 0.66 -15.95 -3.09
C SER A 232 -0.44 -16.91 -3.58
N PRO A 233 -1.48 -16.39 -4.25
CA PRO A 233 -2.42 -17.21 -5.03
C PRO A 233 -1.70 -18.01 -6.11
N GLY A 234 -0.59 -17.45 -6.61
CA GLY A 234 0.29 -18.07 -7.58
C GLY A 234 0.89 -19.38 -7.06
N GLU A 235 1.38 -19.47 -5.83
CA GLU A 235 2.07 -20.69 -5.39
C GLU A 235 1.15 -21.89 -5.23
N LEU A 236 -0.07 -21.71 -4.73
CA LEU A 236 -1.00 -22.83 -4.57
C LEU A 236 -1.68 -23.23 -5.88
N ASP A 237 -2.12 -22.26 -6.69
CA ASP A 237 -2.72 -22.53 -7.99
C ASP A 237 -1.66 -23.00 -9.00
N THR A 238 -0.45 -22.42 -9.01
CA THR A 238 0.67 -22.91 -9.82
C THR A 238 1.14 -24.28 -9.35
N ALA A 239 1.22 -24.56 -8.05
CA ALA A 239 1.56 -25.90 -7.59
C ALA A 239 0.51 -26.95 -8.00
N GLN A 240 -0.79 -26.62 -7.91
CA GLN A 240 -1.86 -27.50 -8.36
C GLN A 240 -1.89 -27.66 -9.88
N GLN A 241 -1.72 -26.57 -10.63
CA GLN A 241 -1.65 -26.58 -12.09
C GLN A 241 -0.40 -27.31 -12.59
N LEU A 242 0.75 -27.12 -11.94
CA LEU A 242 2.00 -27.81 -12.21
C LEU A 242 1.87 -29.30 -11.90
N ALA A 243 1.29 -29.68 -10.75
CA ALA A 243 1.03 -31.08 -10.41
C ALA A 243 0.10 -31.74 -11.43
N SER A 244 -0.97 -31.05 -11.85
CA SER A 244 -1.90 -31.53 -12.88
C SER A 244 -1.24 -31.63 -14.26
N ALA A 245 -0.36 -30.68 -14.62
CA ALA A 245 0.39 -30.70 -15.87
C ALA A 245 1.43 -31.82 -15.89
N LEU A 246 2.19 -32.02 -14.80
CA LEU A 246 3.14 -33.10 -14.63
C LEU A 246 2.46 -34.46 -14.74
N HIS A 247 1.33 -34.66 -14.05
CA HIS A 247 0.58 -35.91 -14.14
C HIS A 247 0.10 -36.21 -15.57
N ARG A 248 -0.38 -35.20 -16.29
CA ARG A 248 -0.77 -35.34 -17.70
C ARG A 248 0.43 -35.68 -18.60
N ALA A 249 1.58 -35.06 -18.36
CA ALA A 249 2.81 -35.34 -19.09
C ALA A 249 3.29 -36.78 -18.86
N GLU A 250 3.34 -37.24 -17.61
CA GLU A 250 3.71 -38.62 -17.25
C GLU A 250 2.79 -39.65 -17.92
N GLN A 251 1.47 -39.39 -17.93
CA GLN A 251 0.51 -40.27 -18.62
C GLN A 251 0.73 -40.30 -20.13
N ALA A 252 1.00 -39.14 -20.75
CA ALA A 252 1.26 -39.06 -22.18
C ALA A 252 2.57 -39.78 -22.56
N GLU A 253 3.63 -39.63 -21.75
CA GLU A 253 4.89 -40.35 -21.94
C GLU A 253 4.72 -41.86 -21.79
N ALA A 254 3.97 -42.31 -20.77
CA ALA A 254 3.66 -43.72 -20.59
C ALA A 254 2.86 -44.30 -21.78
N GLN A 255 1.89 -43.54 -22.31
CA GLN A 255 1.13 -43.94 -23.49
C GLN A 255 2.00 -43.98 -24.75
N LEU A 256 2.86 -42.98 -24.95
CA LEU A 256 3.79 -42.94 -26.08
C LEU A 256 4.75 -44.12 -26.03
N PHE A 257 5.32 -44.41 -24.85
CA PHE A 257 6.21 -45.54 -24.64
C PHE A 257 5.49 -46.88 -24.90
N ALA A 258 4.24 -47.02 -24.46
CA ALA A 258 3.43 -48.21 -24.73
C ALA A 258 3.12 -48.37 -26.23
N LEU A 259 2.83 -47.27 -26.94
CA LEU A 259 2.58 -47.27 -28.39
C LEU A 259 3.85 -47.62 -29.19
N GLN A 260 4.98 -47.01 -28.87
CA GLN A 260 6.28 -47.28 -29.50
C GLN A 260 6.72 -48.73 -29.29
N ASN A 261 6.45 -49.29 -28.11
CA ASN A 261 6.75 -50.68 -27.80
C ASN A 261 5.64 -51.67 -28.20
N SER A 262 4.57 -51.19 -28.84
CA SER A 262 3.49 -52.04 -29.30
C SER A 262 3.99 -53.00 -30.39
N ARG A 263 3.36 -54.19 -30.44
CA ARG A 263 3.66 -55.19 -31.46
C ARG A 263 3.44 -54.66 -32.88
N THR A 264 2.47 -53.75 -33.05
CA THR A 264 2.11 -53.12 -34.32
C THR A 264 3.22 -52.20 -34.82
N VAL A 265 3.72 -51.29 -33.97
CA VAL A 265 4.80 -50.36 -34.36
C VAL A 265 6.10 -51.12 -34.63
N ARG A 266 6.45 -52.10 -33.77
CA ARG A 266 7.62 -52.97 -33.99
C ARG A 266 7.52 -53.79 -35.28
N ALA A 267 6.33 -54.22 -35.68
CA ALA A 267 6.11 -54.94 -36.93
C ALA A 267 6.30 -54.02 -38.15
N VAL A 268 5.78 -52.78 -38.09
CA VAL A 268 5.94 -51.77 -39.13
C VAL A 268 7.40 -51.36 -39.30
N GLU A 269 8.15 -51.17 -38.22
CA GLU A 269 9.58 -50.86 -38.28
C GLU A 269 10.41 -52.01 -38.88
N LYS A 270 10.09 -53.27 -38.52
CA LYS A 270 10.72 -54.44 -39.14
C LYS A 270 10.47 -54.50 -40.64
N LEU A 271 9.22 -54.31 -41.08
CA LEU A 271 8.86 -54.28 -42.51
C LEU A 271 9.58 -53.15 -43.26
N ARG A 272 9.65 -51.96 -42.66
CA ARG A 272 10.36 -50.80 -43.24
C ARG A 272 11.86 -51.05 -43.40
N ASN A 273 12.49 -51.72 -42.45
CA ASN A 273 13.90 -52.07 -42.51
C ASN A 273 14.20 -53.19 -43.52
N VAL A 274 13.27 -54.11 -43.73
CA VAL A 274 13.35 -55.12 -44.80
C VAL A 274 13.24 -54.46 -46.18
N LEU A 275 12.29 -53.53 -46.36
CA LEU A 275 12.10 -52.79 -47.62
C LEU A 275 13.25 -51.82 -47.97
N ARG A 276 14.02 -51.36 -46.97
CA ARG A 276 15.22 -50.54 -47.20
C ARG A 276 16.47 -51.34 -47.57
N ARG A 277 16.46 -52.66 -47.36
CA ARG A 277 17.59 -53.57 -47.63
C ARG A 277 17.39 -54.41 -48.90
N ALA A 278 16.22 -54.32 -49.53
CA ALA A 278 15.90 -54.87 -50.84
C ALA A 278 16.14 -53.80 -51.91
#